data_AF-A0A3M9YQL5-F1
#
_entry.id   AF-A0A3M9YQL5-F1
#
_cell.length_a   1.000
_cell.length_b   1.000
_cell.length_c   1.000
_cell.angle_alpha   90.00
_cell.angle_beta   90.00
_cell.angle_gamma   90.00
#
_symmetry.space_group_name_H-M   'P 1'
#
loop_
_entity.id
_entity.type
_entity.pdbx_description
1 polymer ?
#
loop_
_entity_poly.entity_id
_entity_poly.type
_entity_poly.pdbx_seq_one_letter_code
_entity_poly.pdbx_strand_id
1 'polypeptide(L)'
;MKSVRLPSPLAAFSAAVLLALPHAATAQAGGQLVVGNDPAPPLAPTAPDQWQNSLDRLARARDNLAAILDGRQNISALTPEELLDVIELDRTLRNNVAEPRSFQQQCIDDEVRRAGGRPSRLAWQVIRLKCR
;
A
#
# COMPACT_ATOMS: atom_id res chain seq x y z
N MET A 1 -20.02 1.05 41.72
CA MET A 1 -18.97 2.08 41.53
C MET A 1 -18.82 2.35 40.03
N LYS A 2 -18.92 3.64 39.65
CA LYS A 2 -18.34 4.35 38.49
C LYS A 2 -18.57 3.83 37.05
N SER A 3 -19.61 4.41 36.44
CA SER A 3 -19.66 5.22 35.20
C SER A 3 -18.63 5.04 34.07
N VAL A 4 -19.13 4.51 32.95
CA VAL A 4 -19.10 4.99 31.55
C VAL A 4 -18.31 6.29 31.24
N ARG A 5 -17.47 6.27 30.19
CA ARG A 5 -17.56 7.07 28.94
C ARG A 5 -16.26 7.00 28.12
N LEU A 6 -16.39 6.52 26.87
CA LEU A 6 -15.50 6.91 25.77
C LEU A 6 -15.62 8.42 25.53
N PRO A 7 -14.55 9.04 25.00
CA PRO A 7 -14.75 9.76 23.75
C PRO A 7 -13.55 9.65 22.79
N SER A 8 -13.85 9.35 21.53
CA SER A 8 -13.41 10.17 20.40
C SER A 8 -14.65 11.03 20.03
N PRO A 9 -14.57 12.23 19.42
CA PRO A 9 -13.69 12.51 18.28
C PRO A 9 -13.28 14.00 18.08
N LEU A 10 -12.58 14.23 16.97
CA LEU A 10 -12.48 15.48 16.18
C LEU A 10 -11.49 16.59 16.59
N ALA A 11 -10.73 16.97 15.56
CA ALA A 11 -10.39 18.34 15.13
C ALA A 11 -9.10 19.02 15.63
N ALA A 12 -8.64 19.93 14.75
CA ALA A 12 -7.55 20.91 14.85
C ALA A 12 -6.15 20.33 14.57
N PHE A 13 -5.55 20.46 13.37
CA PHE A 13 -5.23 21.66 12.57
C PHE A 13 -4.49 22.77 13.35
N SER A 14 -3.35 23.15 12.77
CA SER A 14 -2.55 24.38 12.96
C SER A 14 -1.61 24.39 14.18
N ALA A 15 -0.28 24.33 13.99
CA ALA A 15 0.65 25.33 13.44
C ALA A 15 1.06 26.42 14.45
N ALA A 16 2.35 26.42 14.83
CA ALA A 16 3.20 27.56 15.23
C ALA A 16 4.57 26.95 15.66
N VAL A 17 5.66 27.10 14.91
CA VAL A 17 6.55 28.27 14.76
C VAL A 17 7.37 28.56 16.02
N LEU A 18 8.64 28.95 15.78
CA LEU A 18 9.73 29.39 16.67
C LEU A 18 10.75 28.27 16.93
N LEU A 19 12.06 28.42 16.74
CA LEU A 19 12.95 29.58 16.52
C LEU A 19 14.36 29.04 16.23
N ALA A 20 15.24 29.94 15.75
CA ALA A 20 16.71 29.82 15.57
C ALA A 20 17.13 29.33 14.17
N LEU A 21 17.99 30.02 13.41
CA LEU A 21 19.08 30.93 13.76
C LEU A 21 19.22 32.11 12.77
N PRO A 22 19.85 33.23 13.19
CA PRO A 22 20.24 34.32 12.31
C PRO A 22 21.46 33.91 11.47
N HIS A 23 21.64 34.50 10.29
CA HIS A 23 22.89 35.17 9.87
C HIS A 23 22.63 35.81 8.50
N ALA A 24 22.43 37.12 8.52
CA ALA A 24 22.54 37.95 7.34
C ALA A 24 24.01 37.94 6.89
N ALA A 25 24.29 37.29 5.76
CA ALA A 25 25.50 37.54 5.00
C ALA A 25 25.11 38.41 3.81
N THR A 26 25.37 39.71 3.95
CA THR A 26 25.45 40.63 2.82
C THR A 26 26.62 40.21 1.94
N ALA A 27 26.35 39.68 0.74
CA ALA A 27 27.35 39.58 -0.32
C ALA A 27 26.96 40.53 -1.44
N GLN A 28 27.90 41.43 -1.72
CA GLN A 28 27.77 42.59 -2.57
C GLN A 28 27.48 42.23 -4.03
N ALA A 29 26.71 43.10 -4.67
CA ALA A 29 26.68 43.24 -6.10
C ALA A 29 28.11 43.49 -6.62
N GLY A 30 28.66 42.48 -7.31
CA GLY A 30 29.83 42.59 -8.15
C GLY A 30 29.50 41.85 -9.45
N GLY A 31 29.29 42.61 -10.52
CA GLY A 31 28.94 42.06 -11.82
C GLY A 31 30.05 41.16 -12.37
N GLN A 32 29.71 39.92 -12.66
CA GLN A 32 30.28 39.18 -13.77
C GLN A 32 29.23 38.17 -14.24
N LEU A 33 28.57 38.47 -15.35
CA LEU A 33 27.76 37.50 -16.10
C LEU A 33 28.72 36.43 -16.64
N VAL A 34 29.06 35.46 -15.81
CA VAL A 34 29.53 34.17 -16.30
C VAL A 34 28.28 33.47 -16.77
N VAL A 35 28.08 33.41 -18.08
CA VAL A 35 27.14 32.46 -18.71
C VAL A 35 27.73 31.08 -18.43
N GLY A 36 27.43 30.56 -17.24
CA GLY A 36 27.65 29.17 -16.90
C GLY A 36 26.78 28.36 -17.84
N ASN A 37 27.41 27.63 -18.75
CA ASN A 37 26.75 26.61 -19.54
C ASN A 37 26.50 25.41 -18.60
N ASP A 38 25.73 25.63 -17.54
CA ASP A 38 25.30 24.57 -16.65
C ASP A 38 24.42 23.61 -17.47
N PRO A 39 24.70 22.30 -17.49
CA PRO A 39 23.80 21.36 -18.14
C PRO A 39 22.42 21.51 -17.47
N ALA A 40 21.40 21.75 -18.30
CA ALA A 40 20.03 21.89 -17.84
C ALA A 40 19.70 20.75 -16.85
N PRO A 41 19.03 21.04 -15.72
CA PRO A 41 18.60 20.00 -14.80
C PRO A 41 17.78 18.97 -15.60
N PRO A 42 17.99 17.66 -15.38
CA PRO A 42 17.26 16.64 -16.12
C PRO A 42 15.76 16.92 -15.99
N LEU A 43 15.07 17.00 -17.13
CA LEU A 43 13.63 17.23 -17.20
C LEU A 43 12.95 16.20 -16.29
N ALA A 44 12.15 16.67 -15.34
CA ALA A 44 11.39 15.77 -14.48
C ALA A 44 10.48 14.88 -15.34
N PRO A 45 10.44 13.56 -15.10
CA PRO A 45 9.64 12.64 -15.89
C PRO A 45 8.16 13.07 -15.84
N THR A 46 7.53 13.20 -17.02
CA THR A 46 6.16 13.65 -17.10
C THR A 46 5.20 12.56 -16.62
N ALA A 47 4.03 12.93 -16.07
CA ALA A 47 3.08 11.96 -15.51
C ALA A 47 2.68 10.80 -16.47
N PRO A 48 2.53 11.01 -17.79
CA PRO A 48 2.31 9.92 -18.74
C PRO A 48 3.44 8.88 -18.77
N ASP A 49 4.70 9.32 -18.74
CA ASP A 49 5.86 8.43 -18.77
C ASP A 49 5.92 7.54 -17.54
N GLN A 50 5.53 8.09 -16.38
CA GLN A 50 5.51 7.34 -15.11
C GLN A 50 4.49 6.20 -15.12
N TRP A 51 3.30 6.43 -15.70
CA TRP A 51 2.28 5.41 -15.83
C TRP A 51 2.73 4.29 -16.77
N GLN A 52 3.30 4.64 -17.92
CA GLN A 52 3.81 3.66 -18.88
C GLN A 52 4.90 2.78 -18.26
N ASN A 53 5.89 3.40 -17.58
CA ASN A 53 6.95 2.69 -16.87
C ASN A 53 6.41 1.72 -15.79
N SER A 54 5.25 2.03 -15.21
CA SER A 54 4.63 1.17 -14.19
C SER A 54 3.92 -0.03 -14.83
N LEU A 55 3.26 0.17 -15.98
CA LEU A 55 2.69 -0.93 -16.76
C LEU A 55 3.76 -1.90 -17.27
N ASP A 56 4.88 -1.37 -17.77
CA ASP A 56 5.96 -2.20 -18.28
C ASP A 56 6.61 -3.03 -17.17
N ARG A 57 6.76 -2.46 -15.96
CA ARG A 57 7.19 -3.21 -14.77
C ARG A 57 6.21 -4.31 -14.40
N LEU A 58 4.91 -4.00 -14.39
CA LEU A 58 3.88 -5.01 -14.10
C LEU A 58 3.90 -6.15 -15.13
N ALA A 59 4.04 -5.84 -16.41
CA ALA A 59 4.13 -6.84 -17.47
C ALA A 59 5.33 -7.77 -17.25
N ARG A 60 6.52 -7.21 -17.02
CA ARG A 60 7.73 -7.99 -16.71
C ARG A 60 7.58 -8.83 -15.45
N ALA A 61 6.97 -8.29 -14.39
CA ALA A 61 6.73 -9.03 -13.16
C ALA A 61 5.81 -10.24 -13.38
N ARG A 62 4.80 -10.11 -14.24
CA ARG A 62 3.90 -11.23 -14.61
C ARG A 62 4.65 -12.31 -15.37
N ASP A 63 5.47 -11.93 -16.33
CA ASP A 63 6.24 -12.88 -17.13
C ASP A 63 7.28 -13.62 -16.28
N ASN A 64 7.97 -12.90 -15.39
CA ASN A 64 8.91 -13.47 -14.44
C ASN A 64 8.21 -14.44 -13.47
N LEU A 65 7.06 -14.06 -12.91
CA LEU A 65 6.28 -14.95 -12.05
C LEU A 65 5.86 -16.22 -12.78
N ALA A 66 5.37 -16.11 -14.01
CA ALA A 66 5.00 -17.26 -14.83
C ALA A 66 6.22 -18.16 -15.11
N ALA A 67 7.37 -17.58 -15.46
CA ALA A 67 8.59 -18.34 -15.73
C ALA A 67 9.14 -19.06 -14.49
N ILE A 68 8.99 -18.49 -13.29
CA ILE A 68 9.34 -19.14 -12.02
C ILE A 68 8.41 -20.32 -11.75
N LEU A 69 7.09 -20.13 -11.93
CA LEU A 69 6.10 -21.20 -11.71
C LEU A 69 6.27 -22.36 -12.71
N ASP A 70 6.65 -22.05 -13.95
CA ASP A 70 6.97 -23.04 -14.99
C ASP A 70 8.34 -23.72 -14.78
N GLY A 71 9.16 -23.25 -13.83
CA GLY A 71 10.52 -23.73 -13.60
C GLY A 71 11.55 -23.31 -14.66
N ARG A 72 11.20 -22.38 -15.55
CA ARG A 72 12.09 -21.83 -16.60
C ARG A 72 13.04 -20.77 -16.08
N GLN A 73 12.69 -20.11 -14.97
CA GLN A 73 13.47 -19.06 -14.33
C GLN A 73 13.72 -19.43 -12.86
N ASN A 74 14.97 -19.25 -12.40
CA ASN A 74 15.29 -19.34 -10.98
C ASN A 74 15.14 -17.95 -10.34
N ILE A 75 14.67 -17.90 -9.10
CA ILE A 75 14.58 -16.68 -8.29
C ILE A 75 15.94 -15.98 -8.18
N SER A 76 17.03 -16.75 -8.05
CA SER A 76 18.38 -16.20 -7.95
C SER A 76 18.89 -15.53 -9.23
N ALA A 77 18.19 -15.71 -10.36
CA ALA A 77 18.54 -15.09 -11.64
C ALA A 77 17.87 -13.72 -11.86
N LEU A 78 16.97 -13.30 -10.97
CA LEU A 78 16.29 -11.99 -11.02
C LEU A 78 17.16 -10.91 -10.41
N THR A 79 17.01 -9.67 -10.89
CA THR A 79 17.55 -8.52 -10.15
C THR A 79 16.76 -8.29 -8.86
N PRO A 80 17.33 -7.59 -7.86
CA PRO A 80 16.61 -7.24 -6.64
C PRO A 80 15.30 -6.47 -6.92
N GLU A 81 15.30 -5.60 -7.92
CA GLU A 81 14.12 -4.82 -8.32
C GLU A 81 13.05 -5.72 -8.92
N GLU A 82 13.42 -6.62 -9.83
CA GLU A 82 12.49 -7.56 -10.45
C GLU A 82 11.88 -8.51 -9.42
N LEU A 83 12.67 -8.95 -8.44
CA LEU A 83 12.18 -9.79 -7.35
C LEU A 83 11.13 -9.06 -6.51
N LEU A 84 11.36 -7.78 -6.19
CA LEU A 84 10.39 -6.96 -5.46
C LEU A 84 9.09 -6.80 -6.23
N ASP A 85 9.18 -6.53 -7.54
CA ASP A 85 8.00 -6.39 -8.40
C ASP A 85 7.19 -7.69 -8.46
N VAL A 86 7.85 -8.85 -8.53
CA VAL A 86 7.20 -10.18 -8.49
C VAL A 86 6.51 -10.42 -7.14
N ILE A 87 7.16 -10.08 -6.02
CA ILE A 87 6.59 -10.24 -4.68
C ILE A 87 5.34 -9.37 -4.51
N GLU A 88 5.41 -8.11 -4.95
CA GLU A 88 4.27 -7.19 -4.85
C GLU A 88 3.09 -7.65 -5.72
N LEU A 89 3.38 -8.18 -6.91
CA LEU A 89 2.39 -8.80 -7.77
C LEU A 89 1.73 -10.01 -7.10
N ASP A 90 2.52 -10.96 -6.55
CA ASP A 90 1.98 -12.15 -5.87
C ASP A 90 1.11 -11.77 -4.68
N ARG A 91 1.55 -10.78 -3.88
CA ARG A 91 0.76 -10.24 -2.76
C ARG A 91 -0.56 -9.67 -3.24
N THR A 92 -0.53 -8.87 -4.30
CA THR A 92 -1.72 -8.26 -4.90
C THR A 92 -2.67 -9.34 -5.42
N LEU A 93 -2.16 -10.38 -6.07
CA LEU A 93 -2.98 -11.49 -6.56
C LEU A 93 -3.63 -12.24 -5.40
N ARG A 94 -2.89 -12.60 -4.35
CA ARG A 94 -3.43 -13.28 -3.16
C ARG A 94 -4.51 -12.46 -2.46
N ASN A 95 -4.32 -11.15 -2.36
CA ASN A 95 -5.31 -10.26 -1.75
C ASN A 95 -6.55 -10.06 -2.63
N ASN A 96 -6.41 -10.19 -3.95
CA ASN A 96 -7.49 -10.07 -4.92
C ASN A 96 -8.19 -11.40 -5.24
N VAL A 97 -7.69 -12.54 -4.74
CA VAL A 97 -8.49 -13.76 -4.73
C VAL A 97 -9.62 -13.53 -3.75
N ALA A 98 -10.79 -13.17 -4.28
CA ALA A 98 -12.02 -13.11 -3.50
C ALA A 98 -12.15 -14.40 -2.68
N GLU A 99 -12.43 -14.26 -1.39
CA GLU A 99 -12.61 -15.39 -0.47
C GLU A 99 -13.56 -16.42 -1.14
N PRO A 100 -13.13 -17.67 -1.33
CA PRO A 100 -13.91 -18.67 -2.07
C PRO A 100 -15.21 -19.07 -1.35
N ARG A 101 -15.40 -18.60 -0.10
CA ARG A 101 -16.61 -18.84 0.69
C ARG A 101 -17.77 -18.04 0.12
N SER A 102 -18.89 -18.73 -0.11
CA SER A 102 -20.16 -18.09 -0.41
C SER A 102 -20.55 -17.11 0.70
N PHE A 103 -21.36 -16.11 0.37
CA PHE A 103 -21.89 -15.14 1.35
C PHE A 103 -22.52 -15.82 2.57
N GLN A 104 -23.25 -16.92 2.33
CA GLN A 104 -23.82 -17.75 3.39
C GLN A 104 -22.75 -18.34 4.31
N GLN A 105 -21.67 -18.87 3.75
CA GLN A 105 -20.60 -19.47 4.54
C GLN A 105 -19.86 -18.41 5.38
N GLN A 106 -19.65 -17.21 4.84
CA GLN A 106 -19.07 -16.09 5.58
C GLN A 106 -19.96 -15.68 6.76
N CYS A 107 -21.27 -15.56 6.53
CA CYS A 107 -22.23 -15.27 7.59
C CYS A 107 -22.20 -16.34 8.71
N ILE A 108 -22.15 -17.62 8.33
CA ILE A 108 -22.10 -18.73 9.30
C ILE A 108 -20.81 -18.64 10.12
N ASP A 109 -19.66 -18.44 9.48
CA ASP A 109 -18.37 -18.37 10.15
C ASP A 109 -18.31 -17.18 11.13
N ASP A 110 -18.86 -16.02 10.74
CA ASP A 110 -18.96 -14.84 11.58
C ASP A 110 -19.86 -15.05 12.79
N GLU A 111 -21.02 -15.67 12.61
CA GLU A 111 -21.94 -15.94 13.72
C GLU A 111 -21.41 -17.04 14.65
N VAL A 112 -20.72 -18.06 14.12
CA VAL A 112 -20.04 -19.07 14.93
C VAL A 112 -18.92 -18.43 15.76
N ARG A 113 -18.16 -17.50 15.17
CA ARG A 113 -17.13 -16.73 15.88
C ARG A 113 -17.73 -15.87 16.98
N ARG A 114 -18.85 -15.17 16.71
CA ARG A 114 -19.61 -14.39 17.71
C ARG A 114 -20.16 -15.25 18.85
N ALA A 115 -20.49 -16.51 18.57
CA ALA A 115 -20.93 -17.48 19.56
C ALA A 115 -19.79 -18.15 20.37
N GLY A 116 -18.54 -17.72 20.19
CA GLY A 116 -17.37 -18.28 20.89
C GLY A 116 -16.82 -19.57 20.26
N GLY A 117 -17.12 -19.83 18.98
CA GLY A 117 -16.55 -20.93 18.20
C GLY A 117 -17.19 -22.30 18.41
N ARG A 118 -17.98 -22.50 19.48
CA ARG A 118 -18.65 -23.78 19.78
C ARG A 118 -20.14 -23.55 20.09
N PRO A 119 -20.97 -23.28 19.07
CA PRO A 119 -22.39 -23.03 19.28
C PRO A 119 -23.09 -24.27 19.83
N SER A 120 -24.07 -24.08 20.72
CA SER A 120 -24.99 -25.14 21.11
C SER A 120 -25.87 -25.57 19.92
N ARG A 121 -26.56 -26.71 20.07
CA ARG A 121 -27.45 -27.22 19.01
C ARG A 121 -28.54 -26.22 18.61
N LEU A 122 -29.10 -25.49 19.57
CA LEU A 122 -30.09 -24.44 19.32
C LEU A 122 -29.44 -23.24 18.62
N ALA A 123 -28.25 -22.82 19.05
CA ALA A 123 -27.54 -21.72 18.43
C ALA A 123 -27.23 -22.03 16.95
N TRP A 124 -26.84 -23.26 16.61
CA TRP A 124 -26.66 -23.69 15.22
C TRP A 124 -27.91 -23.54 14.35
N GLN A 125 -29.09 -23.87 14.89
CA GLN A 125 -30.36 -23.70 14.16
C GLN A 125 -30.64 -22.22 13.90
N VAL A 126 -30.41 -21.36 14.89
CA VAL A 126 -30.57 -19.91 14.76
C VAL A 126 -29.60 -19.33 13.73
N ILE A 127 -28.32 -19.72 13.78
CA ILE A 127 -27.29 -19.28 12.81
C ILE A 127 -27.71 -19.66 11.39
N ARG A 128 -28.16 -20.90 11.18
CA ARG A 128 -28.62 -21.36 9.86
C ARG A 128 -29.91 -20.67 9.41
N LEU A 129 -30.72 -20.11 10.31
CA LEU A 129 -31.88 -19.30 9.95
C LEU A 129 -31.48 -17.87 9.59
N LYS A 130 -30.49 -17.29 10.28
CA LYS A 130 -29.96 -15.95 9.98
C LYS A 130 -29.22 -15.88 8.64
N CYS A 131 -28.46 -16.92 8.31
CA CYS A 131 -27.57 -16.95 7.15
C CYS A 131 -28.20 -17.63 5.91
N ARG A 132 -29.50 -17.41 5.66
CA ARG A 132 -30.18 -17.96 4.48
C ARG A 132 -30.21 -16.95 3.34
#